data_AF-A0A4Q5YBW5-F1
#
_entry.id   AF-A0A4Q5YBW5-F1
#
_cell.length_a   1.000
_cell.length_b   1.000
_cell.length_c   1.000
_cell.angle_alpha   90.00
_cell.angle_beta   90.00
_cell.angle_gamma   90.00
#
_symmetry.space_group_name_H-M   'P 1'
#
loop_
_entity.id
_entity.type
_entity.pdbx_description
1 polymer ?
#
loop_
_entity_poly.entity_id
_entity_poly.type
_entity_poly.pdbx_seq_one_letter_code
_entity_poly.pdbx_strand_id
1 'polypeptide(L)'
;MHYYIHVTEASRKPEIALPAADSLIKLFSGVAHMVHMSSHEYERFGYYSKGVDANEKADKSLVLYDSLAKGLFPMVHVPHYYSVDAFCAFSGAMYKKAIQKSMTCRNSITPNKEDMYAQYLYMFSELAMVRLGKWQDILSDTTFINNEWTYAGILYDFAKGMAYTKTGNQSKAEICLQQLREKKNDKALHEQFDPNSSRPSDCATVAENILLANIRFQQKRYKEALAAFQTAIASEDILTYSEPKDWVLPARQYLGAFLMQLGQMKEAESVYREDLLWNPGNGWSLVGLHQALKAQGKTSELQRIRKQYMNSFSDAEVIPTTSAY
;
A
#
# COMPACT_ATOMS: atom_id res chain seq x y z
N MET A 1 -13.69 19.10 -12.29
CA MET A 1 -12.45 18.29 -12.30
C MET A 1 -12.22 17.67 -10.93
N HIS A 2 -11.96 18.47 -9.89
CA HIS A 2 -11.82 17.99 -8.50
C HIS A 2 -12.88 16.95 -8.06
N TYR A 3 -14.16 17.33 -8.02
CA TYR A 3 -15.24 16.40 -7.65
C TYR A 3 -15.39 15.19 -8.60
N TYR A 4 -14.97 15.34 -9.85
CA TYR A 4 -15.03 14.24 -10.80
C TYR A 4 -13.99 13.17 -10.45
N ILE A 5 -12.81 13.55 -9.94
CA ILE A 5 -11.80 12.60 -9.44
C ILE A 5 -12.36 11.85 -8.23
N HIS A 6 -12.86 12.57 -7.21
CA HIS A 6 -13.40 11.94 -5.99
C HIS A 6 -14.56 10.97 -6.25
N VAL A 7 -15.45 11.25 -7.20
CA VAL A 7 -16.56 10.33 -7.48
C VAL A 7 -16.12 9.10 -8.28
N THR A 8 -14.94 9.11 -8.92
CA THR A 8 -14.46 8.02 -9.78
C THR A 8 -13.34 7.18 -9.17
N GLU A 9 -12.55 7.71 -8.24
CA GLU A 9 -11.40 7.03 -7.64
C GLU A 9 -11.76 5.70 -6.95
N ALA A 10 -12.93 5.65 -6.31
CA ALA A 10 -13.48 4.43 -5.69
C ALA A 10 -14.07 3.42 -6.71
N SER A 11 -14.19 3.80 -7.99
CA SER A 11 -14.79 2.96 -9.01
C SER A 11 -13.84 1.88 -9.53
N ARG A 12 -14.39 0.92 -10.30
CA ARG A 12 -13.61 -0.09 -11.04
C ARG A 12 -13.10 0.41 -12.40
N LYS A 13 -13.31 1.69 -12.71
CA LYS A 13 -12.86 2.35 -13.94
C LYS A 13 -12.33 3.76 -13.62
N PRO A 14 -11.36 3.89 -12.70
CA PRO A 14 -10.87 5.20 -12.29
C PRO A 14 -10.31 5.98 -13.50
N GLU A 15 -9.77 5.28 -14.51
CA GLU A 15 -9.08 5.88 -15.67
C GLU A 15 -9.89 6.92 -16.46
N ILE A 16 -11.21 6.94 -16.32
CA ILE A 16 -12.09 7.94 -16.92
C ILE A 16 -11.77 9.37 -16.43
N ALA A 17 -11.18 9.51 -15.24
CA ALA A 17 -10.80 10.79 -14.67
C ALA A 17 -9.33 11.18 -14.92
N LEU A 18 -8.50 10.33 -15.53
CA LEU A 18 -7.10 10.67 -15.86
C LEU A 18 -6.94 11.98 -16.66
N PRO A 19 -7.77 12.26 -17.69
CA PRO A 19 -7.70 13.55 -18.39
C PRO A 19 -8.02 14.75 -17.47
N ALA A 20 -8.91 14.56 -16.49
CA ALA A 20 -9.23 15.59 -15.51
C ALA A 20 -8.06 15.80 -14.53
N ALA A 21 -7.41 14.73 -14.06
CA ALA A 21 -6.21 14.81 -13.22
C ALA A 21 -5.05 15.53 -13.95
N ASP A 22 -4.77 15.14 -15.21
CA ASP A 22 -3.74 15.76 -16.05
C ASP A 22 -4.03 17.25 -16.36
N SER A 23 -5.31 17.64 -16.38
CA SER A 23 -5.72 19.04 -16.57
C SER A 23 -5.62 19.84 -15.26
N LEU A 24 -6.01 19.24 -14.13
CA LEU A 24 -6.09 19.89 -12.82
C LEU A 24 -4.71 20.38 -12.38
N ILE A 25 -3.68 19.53 -12.49
CA ILE A 25 -2.30 19.87 -12.13
C ILE A 25 -1.71 21.02 -12.96
N LYS A 26 -2.19 21.22 -14.19
CA LYS A 26 -1.71 22.29 -15.10
C LYS A 26 -2.43 23.60 -14.89
N LEU A 27 -3.76 23.55 -14.76
CA LEU A 27 -4.60 24.75 -14.64
C LEU A 27 -4.46 25.42 -13.28
N PHE A 28 -4.16 24.63 -12.23
CA PHE A 28 -4.09 25.10 -10.85
C PHE A 28 -2.73 24.76 -10.20
N SER A 29 -1.64 24.87 -10.97
CA SER A 29 -0.28 24.48 -10.52
C SER A 29 0.20 25.20 -9.26
N GLY A 30 -0.38 26.35 -8.94
CA GLY A 30 -0.11 27.11 -7.71
C GLY A 30 -1.09 26.84 -6.57
N VAL A 31 -1.99 25.86 -6.66
CA VAL A 31 -2.92 25.51 -5.57
C VAL A 31 -2.57 24.11 -5.09
N ALA A 32 -1.89 24.01 -3.95
CA ALA A 32 -1.33 22.75 -3.46
C ALA A 32 -2.36 21.61 -3.42
N HIS A 33 -3.57 21.88 -2.90
CA HIS A 33 -4.65 20.88 -2.87
C HIS A 33 -5.06 20.41 -4.27
N MET A 34 -5.19 21.31 -5.25
CA MET A 34 -5.56 20.90 -6.62
C MET A 34 -4.46 20.09 -7.30
N VAL A 35 -3.18 20.41 -7.01
CA VAL A 35 -2.04 19.64 -7.50
C VAL A 35 -2.02 18.25 -6.87
N HIS A 36 -2.17 18.15 -5.55
CA HIS A 36 -2.27 16.88 -4.83
C HIS A 36 -3.44 16.04 -5.33
N MET A 37 -4.61 16.62 -5.56
CA MET A 37 -5.79 15.90 -6.07
C MET A 37 -5.59 15.18 -7.40
N SER A 38 -4.56 15.55 -8.19
CA SER A 38 -4.20 14.75 -9.37
C SER A 38 -3.56 13.41 -9.02
N SER A 39 -2.85 13.29 -7.89
CA SER A 39 -2.22 12.05 -7.44
C SER A 39 -3.22 10.97 -7.09
N HIS A 40 -4.41 11.34 -6.61
CA HIS A 40 -5.53 10.42 -6.31
C HIS A 40 -5.79 9.48 -7.49
N GLU A 41 -5.95 10.06 -8.68
CA GLU A 41 -6.20 9.28 -9.89
C GLU A 41 -4.94 8.56 -10.39
N TYR A 42 -3.76 9.18 -10.24
CA TYR A 42 -2.50 8.56 -10.65
C TYR A 42 -2.17 7.33 -9.81
N GLU A 43 -2.37 7.36 -8.49
CA GLU A 43 -2.14 6.22 -7.63
C GLU A 43 -3.13 5.09 -7.94
N ARG A 44 -4.38 5.43 -8.25
CA ARG A 44 -5.44 4.47 -8.54
C ARG A 44 -5.26 3.71 -9.82
N PHE A 45 -4.63 4.32 -10.83
CA PHE A 45 -4.34 3.70 -12.10
C PHE A 45 -2.88 3.20 -12.24
N GLY A 46 -2.09 3.28 -11.16
CA GLY A 46 -0.70 2.82 -11.15
C GLY A 46 0.27 3.72 -11.91
N TYR A 47 -0.04 5.00 -12.09
CA TYR A 47 0.89 6.04 -12.57
C TYR A 47 1.69 6.63 -11.42
N TYR A 48 2.34 5.76 -10.66
CA TYR A 48 2.96 6.08 -9.37
C TYR A 48 4.00 7.20 -9.44
N SER A 49 4.86 7.23 -10.47
CA SER A 49 5.84 8.32 -10.65
C SER A 49 5.16 9.70 -10.76
N LYS A 50 4.05 9.79 -11.53
CA LYS A 50 3.26 11.03 -11.59
C LYS A 50 2.67 11.40 -10.23
N GLY A 51 2.22 10.41 -9.46
CA GLY A 51 1.69 10.61 -8.11
C GLY A 51 2.72 11.20 -7.14
N VAL A 52 3.94 10.66 -7.14
CA VAL A 52 5.08 11.22 -6.40
C VAL A 52 5.35 12.67 -6.82
N ASP A 53 5.45 12.93 -8.13
CA ASP A 53 5.72 14.26 -8.66
C ASP A 53 4.64 15.29 -8.30
N ALA A 54 3.37 14.88 -8.30
CA ALA A 54 2.24 15.73 -7.90
C ALA A 54 2.34 16.11 -6.42
N ASN A 55 2.55 15.14 -5.53
CA ASN A 55 2.66 15.41 -4.10
C ASN A 55 3.88 16.27 -3.75
N GLU A 56 5.02 16.04 -4.40
CA GLU A 56 6.20 16.89 -4.25
C GLU A 56 5.96 18.35 -4.65
N LYS A 57 5.18 18.58 -5.71
CA LYS A 57 4.82 19.93 -6.15
C LYS A 57 3.81 20.59 -5.21
N ALA A 58 2.85 19.82 -4.68
CA ALA A 58 1.89 20.30 -3.72
C ALA A 58 2.57 20.77 -2.43
N ASP A 59 3.44 19.95 -1.84
CA ASP A 59 4.21 20.28 -0.64
C ASP A 59 5.11 21.52 -0.85
N LYS A 60 5.89 21.54 -1.95
CA LYS A 60 6.71 22.71 -2.30
C LYS A 60 5.91 24.00 -2.43
N SER A 61 4.67 23.92 -2.93
CA SER A 61 3.79 25.09 -3.06
C SER A 61 3.35 25.62 -1.70
N LEU A 62 3.03 24.74 -0.73
CA LEU A 62 2.68 25.17 0.64
C LEU A 62 3.87 25.84 1.33
N VAL A 63 5.06 25.25 1.24
CA VAL A 63 6.30 25.82 1.80
C VAL A 63 6.60 27.19 1.18
N LEU A 64 6.45 27.32 -0.15
CA LEU A 64 6.65 28.59 -0.83
C LEU A 64 5.67 29.66 -0.33
N TYR A 65 4.38 29.36 -0.24
CA TYR A 65 3.42 30.36 0.21
C TYR A 65 3.57 30.73 1.68
N ASP A 66 3.91 29.79 2.56
CA ASP A 66 4.22 30.13 3.94
C ASP A 66 5.44 31.07 4.03
N SER A 67 6.44 30.88 3.15
CA SER A 67 7.59 31.81 3.08
C SER A 67 7.21 33.23 2.63
N LEU A 68 6.20 33.35 1.76
CA LEU A 68 5.72 34.62 1.23
C LEU A 68 4.73 35.32 2.17
N ALA A 69 3.91 34.53 2.86
CA ALA A 69 2.85 34.98 3.74
C ALA A 69 2.68 33.99 4.91
N LYS A 70 3.54 34.14 5.93
CA LYS A 70 3.54 33.27 7.11
C LYS A 70 2.16 33.20 7.76
N GLY A 71 1.70 31.99 8.05
CA GLY A 71 0.42 31.74 8.72
C GLY A 71 -0.81 31.93 7.83
N LEU A 72 -0.65 32.11 6.52
CA LEU A 72 -1.77 32.15 5.57
C LEU A 72 -2.52 30.82 5.50
N PHE A 73 -1.81 29.70 5.67
CA PHE A 73 -2.39 28.36 5.67
C PHE A 73 -2.26 27.72 7.05
N PRO A 74 -3.29 26.97 7.50
CA PRO A 74 -3.29 26.34 8.82
C PRO A 74 -2.25 25.22 8.97
N MET A 75 -1.83 24.61 7.85
CA MET A 75 -0.76 23.61 7.82
C MET A 75 0.14 23.84 6.61
N VAL A 76 1.45 23.85 6.86
CA VAL A 76 2.49 23.90 5.82
C VAL A 76 2.86 22.49 5.35
N HIS A 77 2.80 21.53 6.27
CA HIS A 77 3.11 20.13 6.05
C HIS A 77 1.85 19.31 6.28
N VAL A 78 1.34 18.69 5.24
CA VAL A 78 0.06 17.95 5.27
C VAL A 78 0.38 16.45 5.28
N PRO A 79 0.17 15.72 6.40
CA PRO A 79 0.54 14.31 6.48
C PRO A 79 -0.10 13.43 5.40
N HIS A 80 -1.32 13.77 4.97
CA HIS A 80 -1.98 13.08 3.87
C HIS A 80 -1.22 13.20 2.53
N TYR A 81 -0.57 14.33 2.26
CA TYR A 81 0.25 14.46 1.03
C TYR A 81 1.46 13.53 1.10
N TYR A 82 2.06 13.39 2.29
CA TYR A 82 3.21 12.51 2.49
C TYR A 82 2.83 11.04 2.43
N SER A 83 1.64 10.65 2.91
CA SER A 83 1.19 9.27 2.83
C SER A 83 0.89 8.85 1.39
N VAL A 84 0.23 9.71 0.59
CA VAL A 84 0.01 9.45 -0.85
C VAL A 84 1.33 9.44 -1.64
N ASP A 85 2.25 10.37 -1.35
CA ASP A 85 3.60 10.38 -1.94
C ASP A 85 4.36 9.07 -1.64
N ALA A 86 4.38 8.66 -0.37
CA ALA A 86 5.02 7.42 0.05
C ALA A 86 4.36 6.19 -0.57
N PHE A 87 3.02 6.15 -0.63
CA PHE A 87 2.26 5.04 -1.23
C PHE A 87 2.60 4.89 -2.70
N CYS A 88 2.60 6.00 -3.44
CA CYS A 88 3.04 6.02 -4.82
C CYS A 88 4.48 5.51 -4.95
N ALA A 89 5.40 6.03 -4.14
CA ALA A 89 6.81 5.66 -4.23
C ALA A 89 7.06 4.16 -4.00
N PHE A 90 6.50 3.55 -2.95
CA PHE A 90 6.70 2.10 -2.72
C PHE A 90 5.89 1.23 -3.68
N SER A 91 4.72 1.68 -4.13
CA SER A 91 3.91 0.94 -5.10
C SER A 91 4.53 0.98 -6.50
N GLY A 92 5.22 2.07 -6.84
CA GLY A 92 6.04 2.21 -8.03
C GLY A 92 7.45 1.63 -7.91
N ALA A 93 7.75 0.88 -6.85
CA ALA A 93 9.04 0.25 -6.60
C ALA A 93 10.26 1.21 -6.62
N MET A 94 10.03 2.50 -6.32
CA MET A 94 11.07 3.54 -6.24
C MET A 94 11.71 3.50 -4.85
N TYR A 95 12.61 2.55 -4.59
CA TYR A 95 13.09 2.23 -3.24
C TYR A 95 13.64 3.43 -2.48
N LYS A 96 14.53 4.22 -3.10
CA LYS A 96 15.15 5.35 -2.39
C LYS A 96 14.11 6.40 -2.02
N LYS A 97 13.21 6.72 -2.95
CA LYS A 97 12.11 7.66 -2.70
C LYS A 97 11.16 7.09 -1.66
N ALA A 98 10.77 5.83 -1.77
CA ALA A 98 9.83 5.19 -0.85
C ALA A 98 10.27 5.31 0.60
N ILE A 99 11.51 4.94 0.92
CA ILE A 99 12.05 5.07 2.28
C ILE A 99 12.13 6.53 2.72
N GLN A 100 12.57 7.44 1.84
CA GLN A 100 12.63 8.86 2.15
C GLN A 100 11.23 9.41 2.50
N LYS A 101 10.22 9.15 1.65
CA LYS A 101 8.87 9.69 1.79
C LYS A 101 8.11 9.08 2.94
N SER A 102 8.24 7.78 3.17
CA SER A 102 7.62 7.13 4.32
C SER A 102 8.20 7.63 5.64
N MET A 103 9.50 7.93 5.69
CA MET A 103 10.12 8.58 6.85
C MET A 103 9.66 10.03 7.03
N THR A 104 9.49 10.79 5.94
CA THR A 104 8.87 12.14 6.02
C THR A 104 7.45 12.07 6.59
N CYS A 105 6.64 11.11 6.11
CA CYS A 105 5.29 10.87 6.63
C CYS A 105 5.32 10.59 8.13
N ARG A 106 6.15 9.65 8.58
CA ARG A 106 6.33 9.34 10.00
C ARG A 106 6.71 10.57 10.82
N ASN A 107 7.73 11.31 10.38
CA ASN A 107 8.27 12.46 11.11
C ASN A 107 7.32 13.65 11.16
N SER A 108 6.29 13.67 10.30
CA SER A 108 5.23 14.70 10.32
C SER A 108 4.16 14.46 11.39
N ILE A 109 4.18 13.29 12.03
CA ILE A 109 3.15 12.85 12.97
C ILE A 109 3.76 12.63 14.35
N THR A 110 3.03 13.02 15.39
CA THR A 110 3.26 12.60 16.77
C THR A 110 2.08 11.74 17.22
N PRO A 111 2.22 10.40 17.22
CA PRO A 111 1.11 9.53 17.58
C PRO A 111 0.69 9.70 19.04
N ASN A 112 -0.59 9.47 19.29
CA ASN A 112 -1.14 9.30 20.63
C ASN A 112 -2.03 8.05 20.64
N LYS A 113 -2.53 7.69 21.82
CA LYS A 113 -3.31 6.47 22.06
C LYS A 113 -4.65 6.49 21.32
N GLU A 114 -5.28 7.65 21.24
CA GLU A 114 -6.63 7.84 20.67
C GLU A 114 -6.61 7.97 19.14
N ASP A 115 -5.53 8.53 18.57
CA ASP A 115 -5.42 8.79 17.14
C ASP A 115 -4.78 7.62 16.38
N MET A 116 -5.63 6.68 16.01
CA MET A 116 -5.23 5.49 15.27
C MET A 116 -4.78 5.80 13.83
N TYR A 117 -5.24 6.90 13.22
CA TYR A 117 -4.77 7.33 11.89
C TYR A 117 -3.34 7.88 11.97
N ALA A 118 -3.02 8.65 13.01
CA ALA A 118 -1.65 9.06 13.29
C ALA A 118 -0.74 7.84 13.52
N GLN A 119 -1.18 6.84 14.27
CA GLN A 119 -0.45 5.59 14.45
C GLN A 119 -0.22 4.84 13.11
N TYR A 120 -1.21 4.84 12.22
CA TYR A 120 -1.08 4.26 10.87
C TYR A 120 -0.02 4.98 10.03
N LEU A 121 -0.11 6.31 9.93
CA LEU A 121 0.84 7.12 9.17
C LEU A 121 2.27 7.05 9.73
N TYR A 122 2.41 6.85 11.04
CA TYR A 122 3.70 6.63 11.69
C TYR A 122 4.38 5.32 11.22
N MET A 123 3.59 4.30 10.92
CA MET A 123 4.05 2.96 10.50
C MET A 123 4.17 2.77 8.98
N PHE A 124 4.00 3.84 8.20
CA PHE A 124 4.03 3.77 6.75
C PHE A 124 5.40 3.32 6.20
N SER A 125 6.48 3.56 6.97
CA SER A 125 7.84 3.11 6.60
C SER A 125 7.98 1.60 6.67
N GLU A 126 7.42 0.95 7.69
CA GLU A 126 7.41 -0.49 7.81
C GLU A 126 6.58 -1.14 6.69
N LEU A 127 5.43 -0.56 6.34
CA LEU A 127 4.61 -1.03 5.22
C LEU A 127 5.36 -0.88 3.88
N ALA A 128 6.06 0.24 3.67
CA ALA A 128 6.92 0.45 2.51
C ALA A 128 8.04 -0.61 2.43
N MET A 129 8.71 -0.88 3.56
CA MET A 129 9.75 -1.90 3.64
C MET A 129 9.20 -3.31 3.36
N VAL A 130 8.00 -3.64 3.85
CA VAL A 130 7.34 -4.92 3.57
C VAL A 130 7.04 -5.05 2.07
N ARG A 131 6.46 -4.01 1.46
CA ARG A 131 6.19 -3.98 0.01
C ARG A 131 7.46 -4.24 -0.80
N LEU A 132 8.57 -3.64 -0.39
CA LEU A 132 9.83 -3.63 -1.13
C LEU A 132 10.77 -4.79 -0.75
N GLY A 133 10.32 -5.72 0.11
CA GLY A 133 11.09 -6.89 0.50
C GLY A 133 12.33 -6.59 1.36
N LYS A 134 12.30 -5.49 2.12
CA LYS A 134 13.44 -4.99 2.90
C LYS A 134 13.49 -5.61 4.29
N TRP A 135 13.55 -6.95 4.30
CA TRP A 135 13.43 -7.75 5.51
C TRP A 135 14.54 -7.45 6.52
N GLN A 136 15.78 -7.29 6.06
CA GLN A 136 16.89 -7.00 6.96
C GLN A 136 16.77 -5.60 7.58
N ASP A 137 16.34 -4.61 6.79
CA ASP A 137 16.09 -3.25 7.25
C ASP A 137 15.02 -3.26 8.34
N ILE A 138 13.89 -3.97 8.11
CA ILE A 138 12.83 -4.18 9.11
C ILE A 138 13.39 -4.83 10.38
N LEU A 139 14.23 -5.86 10.28
CA LEU A 139 14.78 -6.53 11.46
C LEU A 139 15.75 -5.64 12.25
N SER A 140 16.52 -4.80 11.56
CA SER A 140 17.41 -3.81 12.16
C SER A 140 16.70 -2.55 12.68
N ASP A 141 15.45 -2.33 12.28
CA ASP A 141 14.68 -1.17 12.70
C ASP A 141 14.45 -1.18 14.23
N THR A 142 14.86 -0.08 14.87
CA THR A 142 14.74 0.19 16.30
C THR A 142 13.69 1.26 16.59
N THR A 143 12.77 1.51 15.65
CA THR A 143 11.64 2.44 15.81
C THR A 143 10.92 2.17 17.13
N PHE A 144 10.75 3.23 17.91
CA PHE A 144 10.07 3.17 19.20
C PHE A 144 8.55 3.11 18.99
N ILE A 145 7.92 2.09 19.56
CA ILE A 145 6.47 1.95 19.59
C ILE A 145 6.03 2.00 21.05
N ASN A 146 5.27 3.03 21.43
CA ASN A 146 4.66 3.07 22.75
C ASN A 146 3.65 1.92 22.89
N ASN A 147 3.61 1.28 24.06
CA ASN A 147 2.65 0.20 24.35
C ASN A 147 1.18 0.63 24.23
N GLU A 148 0.89 1.92 24.38
CA GLU A 148 -0.46 2.47 24.22
C GLU A 148 -0.82 2.76 22.74
N TRP A 149 0.14 2.66 21.82
CA TRP A 149 -0.11 2.82 20.38
C TRP A 149 -0.50 1.48 19.76
N THR A 150 -1.70 1.00 20.11
CA THR A 150 -2.16 -0.35 19.76
C THR A 150 -2.09 -0.64 18.27
N TYR A 151 -2.54 0.27 17.41
CA TYR A 151 -2.53 0.05 15.96
C TYR A 151 -1.11 0.11 15.37
N ALA A 152 -0.27 1.02 15.86
CA ALA A 152 1.14 1.04 15.46
C ALA A 152 1.84 -0.29 15.84
N GLY A 153 1.55 -0.82 17.04
CA GLY A 153 2.05 -2.12 17.49
C GLY A 153 1.61 -3.28 16.61
N ILE A 154 0.36 -3.29 16.12
CA ILE A 154 -0.13 -4.29 15.18
C ILE A 154 0.67 -4.28 13.87
N LEU A 155 0.88 -3.09 13.30
CA LEU A 155 1.61 -2.94 12.03
C LEU A 155 3.10 -3.27 12.20
N TYR A 156 3.67 -2.95 13.36
CA TYR A 156 5.04 -3.32 13.72
C TYR A 156 5.21 -4.85 13.79
N ASP A 157 4.31 -5.54 14.51
CA ASP A 157 4.32 -6.99 14.62
C ASP A 157 4.08 -7.67 13.26
N PHE A 158 3.19 -7.11 12.44
CA PHE A 158 2.99 -7.55 11.06
C PHE A 158 4.30 -7.48 10.26
N ALA A 159 4.97 -6.32 10.26
CA ALA A 159 6.20 -6.13 9.50
C ALA A 159 7.35 -7.02 10.00
N LYS A 160 7.60 -7.06 11.32
CA LYS A 160 8.62 -7.94 11.91
C LYS A 160 8.30 -9.42 11.67
N GLY A 161 7.03 -9.81 11.79
CA GLY A 161 6.58 -11.18 11.53
C GLY A 161 6.81 -11.60 10.08
N MET A 162 6.51 -10.72 9.12
CA MET A 162 6.80 -10.93 7.70
C MET A 162 8.31 -11.09 7.48
N ALA A 163 9.12 -10.20 8.05
CA ALA A 163 10.58 -10.25 7.92
C ALA A 163 11.18 -11.52 8.55
N TYR A 164 10.73 -11.94 9.74
CA TYR A 164 11.16 -13.20 10.36
C TYR A 164 10.75 -14.42 9.56
N THR A 165 9.56 -14.41 8.96
CA THR A 165 9.10 -15.49 8.07
C THR A 165 10.00 -15.62 6.86
N LYS A 166 10.38 -14.50 6.23
CA LYS A 166 11.20 -14.48 5.01
C LYS A 166 12.68 -14.76 5.27
N THR A 167 13.16 -14.52 6.49
CA THR A 167 14.54 -14.81 6.91
C THR A 167 14.68 -16.15 7.63
N GLY A 168 13.61 -16.94 7.72
CA GLY A 168 13.61 -18.31 8.24
C GLY A 168 13.54 -18.44 9.76
N ASN A 169 13.26 -17.36 10.50
CA ASN A 169 13.08 -17.40 11.95
C ASN A 169 11.62 -17.62 12.33
N GLN A 170 11.16 -18.86 12.14
CA GLN A 170 9.76 -19.23 12.31
C GLN A 170 9.22 -19.00 13.73
N SER A 171 10.02 -19.25 14.77
CA SER A 171 9.58 -19.06 16.16
C SER A 171 9.28 -17.60 16.46
N LYS A 172 10.15 -16.68 16.02
CA LYS A 172 9.91 -15.24 16.18
C LYS A 172 8.73 -14.75 15.33
N ALA A 173 8.52 -15.31 14.14
CA ALA A 173 7.36 -14.98 13.32
C ALA A 173 6.02 -15.35 14.02
N GLU A 174 5.94 -16.52 14.65
CA GLU A 174 4.75 -16.94 15.42
C GLU A 174 4.52 -16.06 16.65
N ILE A 175 5.59 -15.62 17.33
CA ILE A 175 5.50 -14.66 18.44
C ILE A 175 4.88 -13.35 17.95
N CYS A 176 5.36 -12.79 16.84
CA CYS A 176 4.78 -11.58 16.26
C CYS A 176 3.30 -11.78 15.89
N LEU A 177 2.95 -12.92 15.30
CA LEU A 177 1.54 -13.23 14.98
C LEU A 177 0.67 -13.29 16.24
N GLN A 178 1.18 -13.87 17.33
CA GLN A 178 0.48 -13.90 18.61
C GLN A 178 0.29 -12.49 19.19
N GLN A 179 1.35 -11.69 19.22
CA GLN A 179 1.32 -10.32 19.74
C GLN A 179 0.36 -9.41 18.94
N LEU A 180 0.31 -9.59 17.62
CA LEU A 180 -0.65 -8.92 16.75
C LEU A 180 -2.08 -9.28 17.14
N ARG A 181 -2.37 -10.58 17.32
CA ARG A 181 -3.70 -11.07 17.72
C ARG A 181 -4.14 -10.57 19.08
N GLU A 182 -3.23 -10.49 20.04
CA GLU A 182 -3.50 -9.95 21.36
C GLU A 182 -3.93 -8.48 21.26
N LYS A 183 -3.18 -7.65 20.53
CA LYS A 183 -3.51 -6.24 20.31
C LYS A 183 -4.81 -6.03 19.53
N LYS A 184 -5.13 -6.93 18.58
CA LYS A 184 -6.35 -6.85 17.77
C LYS A 184 -7.64 -6.92 18.60
N ASN A 185 -7.58 -7.43 19.83
CA ASN A 185 -8.74 -7.51 20.73
C ASN A 185 -9.05 -6.18 21.45
N ASP A 186 -8.24 -5.14 21.25
CA ASP A 186 -8.50 -3.83 21.81
C ASP A 186 -9.77 -3.21 21.21
N LYS A 187 -10.68 -2.77 22.08
CA LYS A 187 -11.96 -2.18 21.68
C LYS A 187 -11.79 -0.88 20.91
N ALA A 188 -10.71 -0.13 21.15
CA ALA A 188 -10.42 1.12 20.45
C ALA A 188 -10.24 0.92 18.93
N LEU A 189 -9.91 -0.30 18.48
CA LEU A 189 -9.75 -0.61 17.06
C LEU A 189 -11.09 -0.78 16.30
N HIS A 190 -12.22 -0.73 17.00
CA HIS A 190 -13.55 -0.81 16.38
C HIS A 190 -14.15 0.56 16.04
N GLU A 191 -13.49 1.64 16.45
CA GLU A 191 -13.85 3.00 16.07
C GLU A 191 -13.21 3.35 14.72
N GLN A 192 -13.97 4.00 13.84
CA GLN A 192 -13.47 4.50 12.56
C GLN A 192 -12.71 5.81 12.77
N PHE A 193 -11.69 6.07 11.94
CA PHE A 193 -10.98 7.36 11.94
C PHE A 193 -11.91 8.52 11.55
N ASP A 194 -12.74 8.27 10.54
CA ASP A 194 -13.75 9.17 10.00
C ASP A 194 -14.88 8.34 9.34
N PRO A 195 -16.04 8.93 9.02
CA PRO A 195 -17.19 8.20 8.48
C PRO A 195 -16.95 7.42 7.18
N ASN A 196 -15.89 7.74 6.42
CA ASN A 196 -15.51 7.11 5.17
C ASN A 196 -14.29 6.18 5.32
N SER A 197 -13.77 5.98 6.53
CA SER A 197 -12.68 5.04 6.81
C SER A 197 -13.18 3.68 7.25
N SER A 198 -12.40 2.63 6.97
CA SER A 198 -12.58 1.31 7.55
C SER A 198 -12.16 1.31 9.02
N ARG A 199 -12.61 0.32 9.79
CA ARG A 199 -12.13 0.18 11.17
C ARG A 199 -10.70 -0.37 11.15
N PRO A 200 -9.80 0.09 12.05
CA PRO A 200 -8.47 -0.48 12.21
C PRO A 200 -8.47 -1.99 12.40
N SER A 201 -9.47 -2.51 13.12
CA SER A 201 -9.70 -3.94 13.33
C SER A 201 -9.92 -4.74 12.05
N ASP A 202 -10.57 -4.14 11.03
CA ASP A 202 -10.80 -4.80 9.74
C ASP A 202 -9.47 -4.91 8.99
N CYS A 203 -8.69 -3.83 8.93
CA CYS A 203 -7.34 -3.84 8.33
C CYS A 203 -6.36 -4.75 9.09
N ALA A 204 -6.43 -4.79 10.43
CA ALA A 204 -5.64 -5.69 11.26
C ALA A 204 -5.97 -7.17 10.98
N THR A 205 -7.22 -7.47 10.61
CA THR A 205 -7.61 -8.82 10.20
C THR A 205 -7.00 -9.21 8.85
N VAL A 206 -6.88 -8.27 7.91
CA VAL A 206 -6.14 -8.49 6.66
C VAL A 206 -4.65 -8.76 6.96
N ALA A 207 -4.02 -7.91 7.78
CA ALA A 207 -2.62 -8.04 8.20
C ALA A 207 -2.33 -9.41 8.86
N GLU A 208 -3.16 -9.80 9.84
CA GLU A 208 -3.06 -11.07 10.54
C GLU A 208 -3.06 -12.24 9.55
N ASN A 209 -4.01 -12.26 8.62
CA ASN A 209 -4.21 -13.38 7.73
C ASN A 209 -3.15 -13.45 6.64
N ILE A 210 -2.62 -12.31 6.16
CA ILE A 210 -1.44 -12.29 5.28
C ILE A 210 -0.22 -12.87 6.01
N LEU A 211 0.03 -12.45 7.24
CA LEU A 211 1.15 -12.97 8.04
C LEU A 211 1.01 -14.46 8.33
N LEU A 212 -0.17 -14.89 8.80
CA LEU A 212 -0.49 -16.30 9.04
C LEU A 212 -0.26 -17.13 7.78
N ALA A 213 -0.75 -16.65 6.63
CA ALA A 213 -0.59 -17.38 5.38
C ALA A 213 0.88 -17.55 5.00
N ASN A 214 1.69 -16.51 5.13
CA ASN A 214 3.13 -16.57 4.87
C ASN A 214 3.84 -17.55 5.82
N ILE A 215 3.51 -17.54 7.12
CA ILE A 215 4.06 -18.46 8.12
C ILE A 215 3.70 -19.92 7.76
N ARG A 216 2.42 -20.19 7.48
CA ARG A 216 1.94 -21.55 7.17
C ARG A 216 2.52 -22.06 5.86
N PHE A 217 2.73 -21.18 4.88
CA PHE A 217 3.35 -21.57 3.62
C PHE A 217 4.82 -21.99 3.79
N GLN A 218 5.62 -21.24 4.58
CA GLN A 218 6.98 -21.65 4.91
C GLN A 218 7.03 -23.01 5.64
N GLN A 219 6.02 -23.29 6.45
CA GLN A 219 5.83 -24.58 7.13
C GLN A 219 5.32 -25.70 6.20
N LYS A 220 5.15 -25.44 4.90
CA LYS A 220 4.55 -26.35 3.91
C LYS A 220 3.10 -26.75 4.24
N ARG A 221 2.41 -25.99 5.09
CA ARG A 221 1.00 -26.16 5.45
C ARG A 221 0.11 -25.39 4.46
N TYR A 222 0.20 -25.77 3.19
CA TYR A 222 -0.36 -24.98 2.09
C TYR A 222 -1.89 -24.80 2.17
N LYS A 223 -2.63 -25.82 2.61
CA LYS A 223 -4.09 -25.70 2.77
C LYS A 223 -4.47 -24.60 3.75
N GLU A 224 -3.74 -24.49 4.85
CA GLU A 224 -3.98 -23.47 5.88
C GLU A 224 -3.54 -22.09 5.39
N ALA A 225 -2.45 -22.01 4.63
CA ALA A 225 -2.02 -20.77 4.00
C ALA A 225 -3.06 -20.23 3.02
N LEU A 226 -3.63 -21.10 2.17
CA LEU A 226 -4.67 -20.74 1.21
C LEU A 226 -5.96 -20.28 1.92
N ALA A 227 -6.38 -20.98 2.98
CA ALA A 227 -7.53 -20.58 3.78
C ALA A 227 -7.33 -19.21 4.43
N ALA A 228 -6.13 -18.95 4.97
CA ALA A 228 -5.80 -17.64 5.54
C ALA A 228 -5.86 -16.52 4.47
N PHE A 229 -5.33 -16.73 3.25
CA PHE A 229 -5.49 -15.73 2.19
C PHE A 229 -6.94 -15.49 1.78
N GLN A 230 -7.77 -16.53 1.74
CA GLN A 230 -9.20 -16.36 1.46
C GLN A 230 -9.87 -15.47 2.51
N THR A 231 -9.55 -15.65 3.79
CA THR A 231 -10.01 -14.77 4.87
C THR A 231 -9.47 -13.34 4.72
N ALA A 232 -8.19 -13.18 4.37
CA ALA A 232 -7.59 -11.87 4.13
C ALA A 232 -8.31 -11.13 2.99
N ILE A 233 -8.55 -11.81 1.87
CA ILE A 233 -9.24 -11.26 0.68
C ILE A 233 -10.68 -10.90 1.03
N ALA A 234 -11.42 -11.78 1.70
CA ALA A 234 -12.80 -11.50 2.10
C ALA A 234 -12.89 -10.30 3.06
N SER A 235 -11.88 -10.10 3.91
CA SER A 235 -11.79 -8.94 4.80
C SER A 235 -11.39 -7.66 4.04
N GLU A 236 -10.51 -7.77 3.05
CA GLU A 236 -10.06 -6.66 2.21
C GLU A 236 -11.19 -6.14 1.30
N ASP A 237 -12.00 -7.04 0.74
CA ASP A 237 -13.07 -6.70 -0.23
C ASP A 237 -14.23 -5.90 0.36
N ILE A 238 -14.38 -5.93 1.69
CA ILE A 238 -15.44 -5.20 2.41
C ILE A 238 -14.94 -3.87 3.01
N LEU A 239 -13.65 -3.54 2.85
CA LEU A 239 -13.11 -2.27 3.32
C LEU A 239 -13.76 -1.12 2.56
N THR A 240 -14.07 -0.05 3.29
CA THR A 240 -14.46 1.22 2.69
C THR A 240 -13.27 1.77 1.90
N TYR A 241 -13.53 2.28 0.71
CA TYR A 241 -12.50 2.96 -0.06
C TYR A 241 -12.11 4.27 0.62
N SER A 242 -10.81 4.44 0.86
CA SER A 242 -10.15 5.64 1.34
C SER A 242 -8.89 5.91 0.49
N GLU A 243 -8.25 7.06 0.72
CA GLU A 243 -7.02 7.44 0.02
C GLU A 243 -5.81 7.67 0.95
N PRO A 244 -4.67 7.01 0.69
CA PRO A 244 -4.60 5.72 0.00
C PRO A 244 -5.54 4.71 0.67
N LYS A 245 -5.84 3.58 0.02
CA LYS A 245 -6.63 2.51 0.66
C LYS A 245 -6.08 2.21 2.06
N ASP A 246 -6.96 2.13 3.06
CA ASP A 246 -6.56 1.87 4.46
C ASP A 246 -5.61 0.67 4.59
N TRP A 247 -5.84 -0.37 3.77
CA TRP A 247 -4.87 -1.45 3.58
C TRP A 247 -4.12 -1.34 2.24
N VAL A 248 -2.81 -1.10 2.31
CA VAL A 248 -1.95 -0.79 1.14
C VAL A 248 -1.21 -1.99 0.53
N LEU A 249 -1.41 -3.21 1.07
CA LEU A 249 -0.68 -4.42 0.67
C LEU A 249 -1.63 -5.56 0.23
N PRO A 250 -2.18 -5.53 -1.00
CA PRO A 250 -3.29 -6.40 -1.41
C PRO A 250 -3.03 -7.90 -1.19
N ALA A 251 -3.96 -8.59 -0.52
CA ALA A 251 -3.85 -10.00 -0.19
C ALA A 251 -3.79 -10.89 -1.45
N ARG A 252 -4.51 -10.50 -2.51
CA ARG A 252 -4.50 -11.21 -3.81
C ARG A 252 -3.11 -11.29 -4.43
N GLN A 253 -2.26 -10.26 -4.24
CA GLN A 253 -0.89 -10.27 -4.77
C GLN A 253 0.00 -11.32 -4.12
N TYR A 254 -0.16 -11.52 -2.80
CA TYR A 254 0.52 -12.58 -2.06
C TYR A 254 0.00 -13.97 -2.44
N LEU A 255 -1.33 -14.14 -2.53
CA LEU A 255 -1.93 -15.41 -2.98
C LEU A 255 -1.45 -15.78 -4.38
N GLY A 256 -1.47 -14.84 -5.33
CA GLY A 256 -0.99 -15.05 -6.69
C GLY A 256 0.48 -15.49 -6.71
N ALA A 257 1.35 -14.86 -5.91
CA ALA A 257 2.76 -15.23 -5.82
C ALA A 257 2.95 -16.67 -5.32
N PHE A 258 2.12 -17.12 -4.37
CA PHE A 258 2.19 -18.49 -3.86
C PHE A 258 1.67 -19.51 -4.86
N LEU A 259 0.57 -19.21 -5.55
CA LEU A 259 0.05 -20.06 -6.61
C LEU A 259 1.08 -20.26 -7.73
N MET A 260 1.82 -19.20 -8.09
CA MET A 260 2.94 -19.30 -9.03
C MET A 260 4.04 -20.25 -8.54
N GLN A 261 4.42 -20.18 -7.26
CA GLN A 261 5.42 -21.09 -6.66
C GLN A 261 4.94 -22.55 -6.60
N LEU A 262 3.64 -22.77 -6.45
CA LEU A 262 3.01 -24.10 -6.45
C LEU A 262 2.75 -24.64 -7.87
N GLY A 263 3.09 -23.89 -8.92
CA GLY A 263 2.84 -24.27 -10.31
C GLY A 263 1.38 -24.13 -10.77
N GLN A 264 0.52 -23.49 -9.96
CA GLN A 264 -0.91 -23.29 -10.21
C GLN A 264 -1.16 -22.04 -11.06
N MET A 265 -0.67 -22.07 -12.30
CA MET A 265 -0.61 -20.88 -13.16
C MET A 265 -1.99 -20.35 -13.58
N LYS A 266 -2.98 -21.24 -13.75
CA LYS A 266 -4.35 -20.86 -14.14
C LYS A 266 -5.06 -20.13 -13.00
N GLU A 267 -4.89 -20.64 -11.79
CA GLU A 267 -5.44 -20.06 -10.57
C GLU A 267 -4.75 -18.73 -10.28
N ALA A 268 -3.42 -18.65 -10.44
CA ALA A 268 -2.68 -17.40 -10.30
C ALA A 268 -3.18 -16.34 -11.29
N GLU A 269 -3.37 -16.70 -12.57
CA GLU A 269 -3.96 -15.79 -13.56
C GLU A 269 -5.32 -15.25 -13.10
N SER A 270 -6.21 -16.12 -12.60
CA SER A 270 -7.53 -15.71 -12.13
C SER A 270 -7.43 -14.68 -10.99
N VAL A 271 -6.57 -14.95 -10.01
CA VAL A 271 -6.35 -14.06 -8.85
C VAL A 271 -5.81 -12.70 -9.28
N TYR A 272 -4.84 -12.65 -10.20
CA TYR A 272 -4.31 -11.36 -10.67
C TYR A 272 -5.30 -10.57 -11.50
N ARG A 273 -6.12 -11.24 -12.32
CA ARG A 273 -7.17 -10.56 -13.09
C ARG A 273 -8.22 -9.96 -12.17
N GLU A 274 -8.59 -10.67 -11.11
CA GLU A 274 -9.52 -10.17 -10.11
C GLU A 274 -8.93 -8.98 -9.34
N ASP A 275 -7.67 -9.07 -8.90
CA ASP A 275 -7.00 -7.94 -8.26
C ASP A 275 -7.01 -6.69 -9.14
N LEU A 276 -6.76 -6.83 -10.44
CA LEU A 276 -6.77 -5.71 -11.39
C LEU A 276 -8.16 -5.09 -11.64
N LEU A 277 -9.25 -5.74 -11.23
CA LEU A 277 -10.58 -5.12 -11.20
C LEU A 277 -10.71 -4.14 -10.03
N TRP A 278 -10.09 -4.46 -8.89
CA TRP A 278 -10.08 -3.62 -7.68
C TRP A 278 -8.96 -2.58 -7.71
N ASN A 279 -7.84 -2.92 -8.35
CA ASN A 279 -6.61 -2.15 -8.43
C ASN A 279 -6.17 -1.97 -9.90
N PRO A 280 -6.94 -1.26 -10.76
CA PRO A 280 -6.58 -1.08 -12.16
C PRO A 280 -5.17 -0.51 -12.34
N GLY A 281 -4.39 -1.07 -13.27
CA GLY A 281 -3.05 -0.59 -13.55
C GLY A 281 -1.99 -0.88 -12.48
N ASN A 282 -2.32 -1.64 -11.41
CA ASN A 282 -1.33 -2.00 -10.41
C ASN A 282 -0.19 -2.86 -10.99
N GLY A 283 1.03 -2.30 -10.99
CA GLY A 283 2.21 -2.90 -11.62
C GLY A 283 2.56 -4.29 -11.07
N TRP A 284 2.36 -4.54 -9.78
CA TRP A 284 2.72 -5.80 -9.12
C TRP A 284 1.84 -6.95 -9.60
N SER A 285 0.52 -6.71 -9.69
CA SER A 285 -0.43 -7.69 -10.23
C SER A 285 -0.24 -7.90 -11.73
N LEU A 286 0.13 -6.86 -12.48
CA LEU A 286 0.48 -6.97 -13.89
C LEU A 286 1.74 -7.80 -14.13
N VAL A 287 2.77 -7.69 -13.28
CA VAL A 287 3.96 -8.57 -13.31
C VAL A 287 3.55 -10.02 -13.09
N GLY A 288 2.76 -10.28 -12.05
CA GLY A 288 2.24 -11.61 -11.75
C GLY A 288 1.41 -12.20 -12.90
N LEU A 289 0.47 -11.41 -13.45
CA LEU A 289 -0.37 -11.81 -14.57
C LEU A 289 0.46 -12.13 -15.82
N HIS A 290 1.44 -11.29 -16.14
CA HIS A 290 2.35 -11.52 -17.26
C HIS A 290 3.09 -12.86 -17.11
N GLN A 291 3.59 -13.15 -15.91
CA GLN A 291 4.30 -14.41 -15.61
C GLN A 291 3.37 -15.63 -15.70
N ALA A 292 2.17 -15.54 -15.12
CA ALA A 292 1.17 -16.61 -15.16
C ALA A 292 0.75 -16.94 -16.59
N LEU A 293 0.50 -15.92 -17.42
CA LEU A 293 0.14 -16.10 -18.84
C LEU A 293 1.29 -16.70 -19.65
N LYS A 294 2.51 -16.20 -19.44
CA LYS A 294 3.70 -16.71 -20.12
C LYS A 294 3.95 -18.18 -19.78
N ALA A 295 3.81 -18.56 -18.51
CA ALA A 295 3.96 -19.95 -18.06
C ALA A 295 2.91 -20.90 -18.65
N GLN A 296 1.73 -20.38 -19.02
CA GLN A 296 0.68 -21.13 -19.73
C GLN A 296 0.84 -21.13 -21.26
N GLY A 297 1.85 -20.45 -21.82
CA GLY A 297 2.01 -20.29 -23.27
C GLY A 297 1.00 -19.32 -23.91
N LYS A 298 0.26 -18.53 -23.11
CA LYS A 298 -0.68 -17.52 -23.60
C LYS A 298 0.07 -16.23 -23.94
N THR A 299 0.24 -15.92 -25.23
CA THR A 299 1.11 -14.84 -25.70
C THR A 299 0.40 -13.58 -26.16
N SER A 300 -0.90 -13.65 -26.46
CA SER A 300 -1.67 -12.58 -27.12
C SER A 300 -1.66 -11.24 -26.37
N GLU A 301 -1.60 -11.26 -25.03
CA GLU A 301 -1.70 -10.05 -24.19
C GLU A 301 -0.37 -9.61 -23.58
N LEU A 302 0.70 -10.42 -23.72
CA LEU A 302 1.94 -10.22 -22.95
C LEU A 302 2.61 -8.87 -23.22
N GLN A 303 2.67 -8.44 -24.49
CA GLN A 303 3.28 -7.16 -24.85
C GLN A 303 2.51 -5.97 -24.24
N ARG A 304 1.17 -6.03 -24.25
CA ARG A 304 0.30 -5.00 -23.68
C ARG A 304 0.50 -4.91 -22.17
N ILE A 305 0.44 -6.05 -21.47
CA ILE A 305 0.62 -6.13 -20.01
C ILE A 305 2.03 -5.66 -19.62
N ARG A 306 3.04 -6.04 -20.40
CA ARG A 306 4.42 -5.57 -20.21
C ARG A 306 4.54 -4.06 -20.29
N LYS A 307 3.95 -3.45 -21.32
CA LYS A 307 3.93 -1.99 -21.44
C LYS A 307 3.25 -1.35 -20.21
N GLN A 308 2.17 -1.92 -19.72
CA GLN A 308 1.45 -1.40 -18.56
C GLN A 308 2.30 -1.44 -17.29
N TYR A 309 2.89 -2.58 -16.91
CA TYR A 309 3.70 -2.63 -15.68
C TYR A 309 4.99 -1.83 -15.81
N MET A 310 5.58 -1.73 -17.00
CA MET A 310 6.76 -0.88 -17.22
C MET A 310 6.44 0.60 -17.01
N ASN A 311 5.21 1.04 -17.29
CA ASN A 311 4.78 2.41 -16.97
C ASN A 311 4.64 2.59 -15.44
N SER A 312 4.07 1.61 -14.74
CA SER A 312 3.94 1.65 -13.27
C SER A 312 5.28 1.73 -12.55
N PHE A 313 6.31 1.12 -13.14
CA PHE A 313 7.68 1.07 -12.60
C PHE A 313 8.65 1.94 -13.41
N SER A 314 8.17 3.01 -14.04
CA SER A 314 8.97 3.87 -14.94
C SER A 314 10.22 4.47 -14.28
N ASP A 315 10.13 4.78 -12.99
CA ASP A 315 11.21 5.35 -12.19
C ASP A 315 11.78 4.38 -11.14
N ALA A 316 11.39 3.10 -11.18
CA ALA A 316 11.91 2.09 -10.26
C ALA A 316 13.41 1.85 -10.54
N GLU A 317 14.22 1.79 -9.49
CA GLU A 317 15.63 1.44 -9.64
C GLU A 317 15.81 -0.01 -10.11
N VAL A 318 14.89 -0.89 -9.71
CA VAL A 318 14.82 -2.29 -10.13
C VAL A 318 13.36 -2.66 -10.35
N ILE A 319 13.05 -3.17 -11.55
CA ILE A 319 11.71 -3.65 -11.87
C ILE A 319 11.41 -4.92 -11.05
N PRO A 320 10.29 -4.99 -10.32
CA PRO A 320 9.90 -6.17 -9.57
C PRO A 320 9.79 -7.43 -10.45
N THR A 321 10.24 -8.56 -9.91
CA THR A 321 10.21 -9.88 -10.58
C THR A 321 9.13 -10.80 -10.02
N THR A 322 8.27 -10.31 -9.15
CA THR A 322 7.16 -11.04 -8.51
C THR A 322 6.07 -10.03 -8.15
N SER A 323 4.85 -10.50 -7.91
CA SER A 323 3.74 -9.65 -7.43
C SER A 323 3.81 -9.33 -5.94
N ALA A 324 4.58 -10.11 -5.17
CA ALA A 324 4.84 -9.88 -3.75
C ALA A 324 6.13 -10.59 -3.32
N TYR A 325 6.85 -10.02 -2.36
CA TYR A 325 8.09 -10.59 -1.81
C TYR A 325 7.87 -11.52 -0.63
#